data_AF-A0AAU6ETT5-F1
#
_entry.id   AF-A0AAU6ETT5-F1
#
_cell.length_a   1.000
_cell.length_b   1.000
_cell.length_c   1.000
_cell.angle_alpha   90.00
_cell.angle_beta   90.00
_cell.angle_gamma   90.00
#
_symmetry.space_group_name_H-M   'P 1'
#
loop_
_entity.id
_entity.type
_entity.pdbx_description
1 polymer ?
#
loop_
_entity_poly.entity_id
_entity_poly.type
_entity_poly.pdbx_seq_one_letter_code
_entity_poly.pdbx_strand_id
1 'polypeptide(L)'
;MTTYDDRASLTDLTTTAERVRRSVEGVIEGKPEVVRLSLTVLLAEGHLLIEDVPGVGKTMLAKALARSIDCSVRRIQFTPDLLPSDITGVSIFDQQRRDFEFKPGAIFAQIVIGDEINRASPKTQSALLESMEERQVTIDGQTYELPSPFMVIATQNPVEMEGTYPLPEAQRDRFMARVSIGYPSAEAELQMLDVHGGVSPLDDLQPVAHAHDMVKLIDAVRTVHVADSVRRYAVELVSATRNHPDLRLGASPRATLHLLRAAKASAALSGRDYALPDDIQALAVAVLAHRLLPTAQAQLNRRTAEQVVTEILQRTPVPSGAAPGNGPAAGRQAPPPGAPPVYNHQQPGTRRL
;
A
#
# COMPACT_ATOMS: atom_id res chain seq x y z
N MET A 1 15.46 11.27 -28.15
CA MET A 1 16.11 9.99 -28.50
C MET A 1 16.57 9.36 -27.20
N THR A 2 15.66 8.70 -26.47
CA THR A 2 15.91 7.98 -25.19
C THR A 2 14.62 7.25 -24.74
N THR A 3 13.96 6.52 -25.65
CA THR A 3 12.78 5.69 -25.30
C THR A 3 13.09 4.19 -25.29
N TYR A 4 14.36 3.82 -25.50
CA TYR A 4 14.79 2.43 -25.62
C TYR A 4 15.35 1.85 -24.30
N ASP A 5 15.66 2.70 -23.31
CA ASP A 5 16.28 2.27 -22.03
C ASP A 5 15.22 2.04 -20.92
N ASP A 6 14.17 2.86 -20.85
CA ASP A 6 13.10 2.73 -19.84
C ASP A 6 12.22 1.47 -20.02
N ARG A 7 12.03 1.00 -21.26
CA ARG A 7 11.22 -0.21 -21.52
C ARG A 7 11.95 -1.50 -21.16
N ALA A 8 13.28 -1.49 -21.24
CA ALA A 8 14.09 -2.60 -20.72
C ALA A 8 13.95 -2.68 -19.19
N SER A 9 13.93 -1.54 -18.49
CA SER A 9 13.82 -1.51 -17.02
C SER A 9 12.48 -2.03 -16.47
N LEU A 10 11.35 -1.72 -17.11
CA LEU A 10 10.02 -2.19 -16.64
C LEU A 10 9.78 -3.68 -16.94
N THR A 11 10.34 -4.17 -18.04
CA THR A 11 10.23 -5.59 -18.42
C THR A 11 11.07 -6.46 -17.48
N ASP A 12 12.28 -6.01 -17.14
CA ASP A 12 13.13 -6.69 -16.16
C ASP A 12 12.53 -6.64 -14.75
N LEU A 13 11.85 -5.53 -14.41
CA LEU A 13 11.09 -5.37 -13.17
C LEU A 13 9.95 -6.37 -13.07
N THR A 14 9.09 -6.44 -14.08
CA THR A 14 7.96 -7.37 -14.08
C THR A 14 8.43 -8.82 -14.01
N THR A 15 9.49 -9.16 -14.74
CA THR A 15 10.10 -10.49 -14.70
C THR A 15 10.60 -10.83 -13.28
N THR A 16 11.29 -9.91 -12.63
CA THR A 16 11.79 -10.11 -11.26
C THR A 16 10.63 -10.25 -10.27
N ALA A 17 9.65 -9.35 -10.32
CA ALA A 17 8.49 -9.40 -9.44
C ALA A 17 7.66 -10.68 -9.63
N GLU A 18 7.49 -11.16 -10.86
CA GLU A 18 6.81 -12.42 -11.16
C GLU A 18 7.57 -13.63 -10.64
N ARG A 19 8.90 -13.63 -10.71
CA ARG A 19 9.73 -14.69 -10.09
C ARG A 19 9.53 -14.72 -8.58
N VAL A 20 9.55 -13.56 -7.93
CA VAL A 20 9.30 -13.46 -6.49
C VAL A 20 7.88 -13.92 -6.15
N ARG A 21 6.87 -13.48 -6.90
CA ARG A 21 5.46 -13.91 -6.71
C ARG A 21 5.33 -15.42 -6.76
N ARG A 22 5.85 -16.07 -7.80
CA ARG A 22 5.81 -17.53 -7.96
C ARG A 22 6.58 -18.26 -6.86
N SER A 23 7.72 -17.72 -6.43
CA SER A 23 8.50 -18.25 -5.32
C SER A 23 7.70 -18.28 -4.02
N VAL A 24 6.97 -17.19 -3.71
CA VAL A 24 6.12 -17.11 -2.52
C VAL A 24 4.86 -17.99 -2.64
N GLU A 25 4.24 -18.03 -3.82
CA GLU A 25 3.08 -18.90 -4.09
C GLU A 25 3.40 -20.40 -4.02
N GLY A 26 4.66 -20.79 -4.26
CA GLY A 26 5.13 -22.15 -4.02
C GLY A 26 5.15 -22.57 -2.55
N VAL A 27 5.05 -21.62 -1.62
CA VAL A 27 4.97 -21.87 -0.16
C VAL A 27 3.57 -21.58 0.38
N ILE A 28 2.88 -20.58 -0.17
CA ILE A 28 1.54 -20.17 0.26
C ILE A 28 0.51 -20.59 -0.77
N GLU A 29 -0.11 -21.74 -0.52
CA GLU A 29 -1.10 -22.33 -1.44
C GLU A 29 -2.44 -21.59 -1.43
N GLY A 30 -3.04 -21.44 -2.62
CA GLY A 30 -4.43 -20.99 -2.78
C GLY A 30 -4.70 -19.53 -2.40
N LYS A 31 -3.68 -18.69 -2.19
CA LYS A 31 -3.83 -17.28 -1.79
C LYS A 31 -3.07 -16.28 -2.69
N PRO A 32 -3.23 -16.33 -4.04
CA PRO A 32 -2.49 -15.46 -4.95
C PRO A 32 -2.74 -13.97 -4.69
N GLU A 33 -3.96 -13.59 -4.29
CA GLU A 33 -4.30 -12.19 -3.98
C GLU A 33 -3.55 -11.66 -2.75
N VAL A 34 -3.32 -12.49 -1.73
CA VAL A 34 -2.56 -12.11 -0.53
C VAL A 34 -1.09 -11.88 -0.89
N VAL A 35 -0.52 -12.76 -1.71
CA VAL A 35 0.85 -12.63 -2.20
C VAL A 35 1.01 -11.37 -3.06
N ARG A 36 0.10 -11.15 -4.02
CA ARG A 36 0.08 -9.96 -4.88
C ARG A 36 -0.05 -8.68 -4.08
N LEU A 37 -0.94 -8.64 -3.08
CA LEU A 37 -1.09 -7.48 -2.20
C LEU A 37 0.16 -7.25 -1.34
N SER A 38 0.79 -8.30 -0.83
CA SER A 38 2.02 -8.18 -0.04
C SER A 38 3.17 -7.60 -0.86
N LEU A 39 3.34 -8.06 -2.10
CA LEU A 39 4.31 -7.47 -3.03
C LEU A 39 3.97 -6.03 -3.40
N THR A 40 2.69 -5.74 -3.63
CA THR A 40 2.21 -4.37 -3.87
C THR A 40 2.58 -3.45 -2.72
N VAL A 41 2.35 -3.88 -1.48
CA VAL A 41 2.67 -3.09 -0.28
C VAL A 41 4.19 -2.91 -0.11
N LEU A 42 4.99 -3.96 -0.33
CA LEU A 42 6.45 -3.88 -0.28
C LEU A 42 6.99 -2.85 -1.28
N LEU A 43 6.56 -2.95 -2.54
CA LEU A 43 7.00 -2.06 -3.63
C LEU A 43 6.44 -0.63 -3.50
N ALA A 44 5.25 -0.49 -2.90
CA ALA A 44 4.69 0.79 -2.53
C ALA A 44 5.32 1.36 -1.25
N GLU A 45 6.27 0.65 -0.64
CA GLU A 45 7.01 1.07 0.55
C GLU A 45 6.09 1.27 1.77
N GLY A 46 5.08 0.41 1.89
CA GLY A 46 4.12 0.40 2.98
C GLY A 46 4.34 -0.74 3.98
N HIS A 47 3.39 -0.85 4.91
CA HIS A 47 3.34 -1.90 5.92
C HIS A 47 2.00 -2.62 5.87
N LEU A 48 2.01 -3.92 6.17
CA LEU A 48 0.85 -4.80 6.03
C LEU A 48 0.33 -5.20 7.41
N LEU A 49 -0.97 -5.03 7.62
CA LEU A 49 -1.69 -5.53 8.79
C LEU A 49 -2.46 -6.81 8.42
N ILE A 50 -2.25 -7.89 9.16
CA ILE A 50 -2.94 -9.16 8.98
C ILE A 50 -3.86 -9.43 10.18
N GLU A 51 -5.15 -9.21 9.97
CA GLU A 51 -6.19 -9.52 10.96
C GLU A 51 -6.73 -10.93 10.67
N ASP A 52 -6.47 -11.88 11.56
CA ASP A 52 -6.95 -13.25 11.38
C ASP A 52 -6.85 -14.07 12.66
N VAL A 53 -7.42 -15.27 12.63
CA VAL A 53 -7.25 -16.27 13.68
C VAL A 53 -5.81 -16.85 13.72
N PRO A 54 -5.37 -17.41 14.85
CA PRO A 54 -4.07 -18.10 14.94
C PRO A 54 -3.97 -19.29 13.97
N GLY A 55 -2.75 -19.59 13.50
CA GLY A 55 -2.46 -20.81 12.73
C GLY A 55 -2.61 -20.72 11.20
N VAL A 56 -3.01 -19.59 10.63
CA VAL A 56 -3.33 -19.44 9.19
C VAL A 56 -2.16 -19.01 8.29
N GLY A 57 -0.92 -19.41 8.59
CA GLY A 57 0.21 -19.19 7.67
C GLY A 57 0.76 -17.75 7.56
N LYS A 58 0.37 -16.82 8.44
CA LYS A 58 0.85 -15.41 8.43
C LYS A 58 2.37 -15.29 8.49
N THR A 59 2.99 -16.03 9.42
CA THR A 59 4.45 -16.06 9.57
C THR A 59 5.11 -16.72 8.36
N MET A 60 4.44 -17.69 7.71
CA MET A 60 4.96 -18.31 6.49
C MET A 60 5.01 -17.31 5.34
N LEU A 61 3.96 -16.50 5.14
CA LEU A 61 3.94 -15.47 4.10
C LEU A 61 5.13 -14.52 4.22
N ALA A 62 5.36 -13.98 5.42
CA ALA A 62 6.45 -13.04 5.65
C ALA A 62 7.84 -13.68 5.47
N LYS A 63 8.03 -14.91 5.98
CA LYS A 63 9.29 -15.66 5.81
C LYS A 63 9.53 -16.04 4.35
N ALA A 64 8.51 -16.49 3.64
CA ALA A 64 8.58 -16.86 2.23
C ALA A 64 8.94 -15.64 1.37
N LEU A 65 8.29 -14.49 1.64
CA LEU A 65 8.59 -13.23 0.96
C LEU A 65 10.06 -12.86 1.16
N ALA A 66 10.53 -12.82 2.41
CA ALA A 66 11.89 -12.42 2.72
C ALA A 66 12.96 -13.37 2.18
N ARG A 67 12.76 -14.69 2.31
CA ARG A 67 13.67 -15.71 1.73
C ARG A 67 13.72 -15.59 0.21
N SER A 68 12.59 -15.31 -0.45
CA SER A 68 12.52 -15.15 -1.91
C SER A 68 13.34 -13.95 -2.43
N ILE A 69 13.56 -12.92 -1.60
CA ILE A 69 14.26 -11.67 -1.97
C ILE A 69 15.58 -11.46 -1.20
N ASP A 70 16.11 -12.50 -0.56
CA ASP A 70 17.35 -12.47 0.24
C ASP A 70 17.39 -11.31 1.25
N CYS A 71 16.28 -11.10 1.96
CA CYS A 71 16.15 -10.07 2.97
C CYS A 71 16.29 -10.66 4.39
N SER A 72 16.90 -9.89 5.29
CA SER A 72 16.91 -10.24 6.70
C SER A 72 15.50 -10.20 7.28
N VAL A 73 15.21 -11.14 8.18
CA VAL A 73 13.94 -11.25 8.88
C VAL A 73 14.17 -11.20 10.38
N ARG A 74 13.39 -10.38 11.07
CA ARG A 74 13.25 -10.47 12.53
C ARG A 74 11.80 -10.66 12.91
N ARG A 75 11.56 -11.57 13.84
CA ARG A 75 10.24 -11.83 14.41
C ARG A 75 10.20 -11.24 15.80
N ILE A 76 9.16 -10.46 16.07
CA ILE A 76 8.84 -9.86 17.36
C ILE A 76 7.51 -10.45 17.79
N GLN A 77 7.51 -11.19 18.89
CA GLN A 77 6.28 -11.58 19.56
C GLN A 77 5.91 -10.46 20.52
N PHE A 78 4.77 -9.81 20.30
CA PHE A 78 4.32 -8.76 21.20
C PHE A 78 3.72 -9.39 22.45
N THR A 79 4.27 -9.03 23.59
CA THR A 79 3.85 -9.48 24.91
C THR A 79 3.71 -8.27 25.85
N PRO A 80 2.96 -8.39 26.96
CA PRO A 80 2.76 -7.25 27.88
C PRO A 80 4.05 -6.70 28.49
N ASP A 81 5.09 -7.53 28.59
CA ASP A 81 6.41 -7.22 29.14
C ASP A 81 7.43 -6.71 28.11
N LEU A 82 7.10 -6.77 26.81
CA LEU A 82 7.98 -6.29 25.75
C LEU A 82 8.25 -4.78 25.89
N LEU A 83 9.52 -4.38 25.95
CA LEU A 83 9.92 -3.00 26.13
C LEU A 83 10.11 -2.29 24.78
N PRO A 84 9.89 -0.96 24.72
CA PRO A 84 10.22 -0.15 23.53
C PRO A 84 11.67 -0.34 23.05
N SER A 85 12.59 -0.54 23.98
CA SER A 85 14.02 -0.78 23.73
C SER A 85 14.30 -2.12 23.06
N ASP A 86 13.46 -3.13 23.24
CA ASP A 86 13.61 -4.42 22.54
C ASP A 86 13.31 -4.25 21.04
N ILE A 87 12.48 -3.27 20.69
CA ILE A 87 12.14 -2.91 19.32
C ILE A 87 13.20 -1.99 18.73
N THR A 88 13.48 -0.87 19.39
CA THR A 88 14.31 0.24 18.89
C THR A 88 15.80 0.07 19.16
N GLY A 89 16.18 -0.75 20.14
CA GLY A 89 17.56 -0.94 20.55
C GLY A 89 17.93 -0.15 21.80
N VAL A 90 19.16 -0.36 22.25
CA VAL A 90 19.72 0.27 23.46
C VAL A 90 21.15 0.69 23.23
N SER A 91 21.57 1.70 23.97
CA SER A 91 22.98 2.08 24.09
C SER A 91 23.57 1.45 25.34
N ILE A 92 24.60 0.62 25.20
CA ILE A 92 25.25 -0.08 26.31
C ILE A 92 26.66 0.47 26.47
N PHE A 93 27.03 0.86 27.68
CA PHE A 93 28.39 1.31 27.96
C PHE A 93 29.37 0.13 27.93
N ASP A 94 30.30 0.15 26.97
CA ASP A 94 31.41 -0.79 26.88
C ASP A 94 32.56 -0.32 27.79
N GLN A 95 32.80 -1.06 28.88
CA GLN A 95 33.82 -0.71 29.87
C GLN A 95 35.26 -0.79 29.33
N GLN A 96 35.52 -1.63 28.33
CA GLN A 96 36.85 -1.75 27.72
C GLN A 96 37.13 -0.56 26.80
N ARG A 97 36.14 -0.19 25.98
CA ARG A 97 36.24 0.94 25.04
C ARG A 97 36.02 2.29 25.71
N ARG A 98 35.42 2.30 26.91
CA ARG A 98 34.93 3.48 27.64
C ARG A 98 34.01 4.34 26.77
N ASP A 99 33.19 3.68 25.97
CA ASP A 99 32.31 4.31 24.99
C ASP A 99 30.95 3.59 24.99
N PHE A 100 29.93 4.27 24.49
CA PHE A 100 28.60 3.71 24.33
C PHE A 100 28.49 2.96 23.01
N GLU A 101 28.18 1.67 23.05
CA GLU A 101 27.92 0.84 21.87
C GLU A 101 26.42 0.65 21.68
N PHE A 102 25.92 1.02 20.50
CA PHE A 102 24.55 0.75 20.13
C PHE A 102 24.32 -0.74 19.82
N LYS A 103 23.33 -1.34 20.49
CA LYS A 103 22.81 -2.66 20.18
C LYS A 103 21.47 -2.52 19.46
N PRO A 104 21.40 -2.87 18.16
CA PRO A 104 20.19 -2.68 17.37
C PRO A 104 19.06 -3.60 17.84
N GLY A 105 17.90 -3.00 18.08
CA GLY A 105 16.68 -3.70 18.45
C GLY A 105 16.09 -4.50 17.29
N ALA A 106 14.97 -5.18 17.55
CA ALA A 106 14.39 -6.11 16.60
C ALA A 106 13.87 -5.45 15.30
N ILE A 107 13.69 -4.12 15.28
CA ILE A 107 13.23 -3.38 14.08
C ILE A 107 14.29 -3.29 12.98
N PHE A 108 15.58 -3.50 13.30
CA PHE A 108 16.68 -3.46 12.34
C PHE A 108 16.77 -4.75 11.51
N ALA A 109 15.79 -4.93 10.62
CA ALA A 109 15.76 -5.96 9.58
C ALA A 109 14.92 -5.46 8.40
N GLN A 110 15.15 -6.01 7.20
CA GLN A 110 14.37 -5.60 6.02
C GLN A 110 12.90 -6.00 6.13
N ILE A 111 12.62 -7.20 6.64
CA ILE A 111 11.26 -7.68 6.91
C ILE A 111 11.11 -7.94 8.42
N VAL A 112 10.17 -7.24 9.05
CA VAL A 112 9.88 -7.40 10.48
C VAL A 112 8.48 -8.00 10.64
N ILE A 113 8.40 -9.14 11.32
CA ILE A 113 7.15 -9.83 11.63
C ILE A 113 6.76 -9.45 13.05
N GLY A 114 5.67 -8.70 13.21
CA GLY A 114 5.14 -8.33 14.52
C GLY A 114 3.91 -9.15 14.85
N ASP A 115 4.05 -10.20 15.66
CA ASP A 115 2.92 -11.05 16.03
C ASP A 115 2.15 -10.48 17.23
N GLU A 116 0.83 -10.45 17.12
CA GLU A 116 -0.10 -10.05 18.19
C GLU A 116 0.18 -8.65 18.74
N ILE A 117 0.36 -7.66 17.85
CA ILE A 117 0.75 -6.30 18.25
C ILE A 117 -0.17 -5.65 19.28
N ASN A 118 -1.43 -6.11 19.36
CA ASN A 118 -2.40 -5.71 20.37
C ASN A 118 -2.10 -6.24 21.79
N ARG A 119 -1.08 -7.07 22.01
CA ARG A 119 -0.72 -7.57 23.36
C ARG A 119 0.32 -6.72 24.08
N ALA A 120 1.07 -5.88 23.38
CA ALA A 120 2.05 -5.01 24.03
C ALA A 120 1.45 -3.69 24.49
N SER A 121 2.15 -3.03 25.42
CA SER A 121 1.76 -1.72 25.92
C SER A 121 1.66 -0.67 24.81
N PRO A 122 0.82 0.38 24.96
CA PRO A 122 0.75 1.48 24.00
C PRO A 122 2.09 2.15 23.71
N LYS A 123 3.02 2.17 24.69
CA LYS A 123 4.37 2.74 24.52
C LYS A 123 5.22 1.88 23.58
N THR A 124 5.15 0.56 23.74
CA THR A 124 5.85 -0.41 22.88
C THR A 124 5.27 -0.40 21.46
N GLN A 125 3.95 -0.34 21.32
CA GLN A 125 3.28 -0.15 20.02
C GLN A 125 3.75 1.15 19.33
N SER A 126 3.81 2.25 20.08
CA SER A 126 4.26 3.54 19.55
C SER A 126 5.68 3.49 19.01
N ALA A 127 6.60 2.80 19.70
CA ALA A 127 8.00 2.67 19.26
C ALA A 127 8.12 1.95 17.91
N LEU A 128 7.34 0.88 17.69
CA LEU A 128 7.26 0.21 16.37
C LEU A 128 6.73 1.18 15.30
N LEU A 129 5.61 1.84 15.61
CA LEU A 129 4.87 2.66 14.66
C LEU A 129 5.59 3.96 14.28
N GLU A 130 6.38 4.51 15.18
CA GLU A 130 7.27 5.64 14.91
C GLU A 130 8.40 5.22 13.98
N SER A 131 9.03 4.07 14.25
CA SER A 131 10.06 3.50 13.37
C SER A 131 9.53 3.21 11.96
N MET A 132 8.26 2.79 11.85
CA MET A 132 7.56 2.60 10.58
C MET A 132 7.40 3.90 9.78
N GLU A 133 6.98 4.98 10.45
CA GLU A 133 6.72 6.25 9.79
C GLU A 133 8.03 6.97 9.41
N GLU A 134 8.98 7.03 10.34
CA GLU A 134 10.22 7.79 10.20
C GLU A 134 11.31 7.01 9.44
N ARG A 135 11.20 5.68 9.37
CA ARG A 135 12.20 4.77 8.76
C ARG A 135 13.60 4.87 9.37
N GLN A 136 13.67 5.40 10.57
CA GLN A 136 14.88 5.57 11.36
C GLN A 136 14.51 5.45 12.83
N VAL A 137 15.52 5.23 13.67
CA VAL A 137 15.38 5.21 15.13
C VAL A 137 16.39 6.16 15.73
N THR A 138 15.97 7.01 16.68
CA THR A 138 16.89 7.90 17.40
C THR A 138 17.04 7.44 18.84
N ILE A 139 18.27 7.11 19.24
CA ILE A 139 18.64 6.71 20.62
C ILE A 139 19.77 7.63 21.08
N ASP A 140 19.62 8.22 22.27
CA ASP A 140 20.63 9.10 22.89
C ASP A 140 21.18 10.21 21.98
N GLY A 141 20.30 10.77 21.14
CA GLY A 141 20.64 11.85 20.20
C GLY A 141 21.35 11.39 18.92
N GLN A 142 21.59 10.09 18.74
CA GLN A 142 22.10 9.52 17.49
C GLN A 142 20.97 8.82 16.72
N THR A 143 20.90 9.10 15.42
CA THR A 143 19.89 8.54 14.52
C THR A 143 20.48 7.41 13.70
N TYR A 144 19.75 6.29 13.64
CA TYR A 144 20.11 5.07 12.93
C TYR A 144 19.04 4.76 11.89
N GLU A 145 19.45 4.75 10.62
CA GLU A 145 18.58 4.42 9.49
C GLU A 145 18.20 2.93 9.49
N LEU A 146 16.96 2.63 9.11
CA LEU A 146 16.51 1.26 8.91
C LEU A 146 16.97 0.72 7.54
N PRO A 147 17.22 -0.59 7.42
CA PRO A 147 17.72 -1.18 6.18
C PRO A 147 16.65 -1.11 5.07
N SER A 148 17.08 -0.95 3.81
CA SER A 148 16.18 -0.90 2.65
C SER A 148 16.24 -2.20 1.82
N PRO A 149 15.10 -2.74 1.34
CA PRO A 149 13.73 -2.30 1.64
C PRO A 149 13.34 -2.59 3.10
N PHE A 150 12.40 -1.81 3.63
CA PHE A 150 11.88 -1.97 5.00
C PHE A 150 10.37 -2.20 4.99
N MET A 151 9.90 -3.31 5.55
CA MET A 151 8.48 -3.63 5.68
C MET A 151 8.17 -4.35 7.00
N VAL A 152 7.23 -3.78 7.76
CA VAL A 152 6.58 -4.46 8.87
C VAL A 152 5.34 -5.21 8.38
N ILE A 153 5.27 -6.50 8.71
CA ILE A 153 4.09 -7.34 8.57
C ILE A 153 3.60 -7.64 9.98
N ALA A 154 2.55 -6.96 10.41
CA ALA A 154 2.02 -7.10 11.75
C ALA A 154 0.74 -7.94 11.77
N THR A 155 0.53 -8.70 12.84
CA THR A 155 -0.68 -9.50 13.03
C THR A 155 -1.45 -9.04 14.25
N GLN A 156 -2.78 -9.09 14.16
CA GLN A 156 -3.69 -8.86 15.28
C GLN A 156 -4.72 -9.97 15.32
N ASN A 157 -5.01 -10.47 16.53
CA ASN A 157 -6.13 -11.37 16.75
C ASN A 157 -7.33 -10.54 17.26
N PRO A 158 -8.42 -10.41 16.47
CA PRO A 158 -9.57 -9.59 16.85
C PRO A 158 -10.44 -10.22 17.95
N VAL A 159 -10.22 -11.50 18.29
CA VAL A 159 -11.09 -12.27 19.21
C VAL A 159 -10.59 -12.20 20.67
N GLU A 160 -9.32 -11.94 20.89
CA GLU A 160 -8.73 -11.89 22.24
C GLU A 160 -9.10 -10.59 22.97
N MET A 161 -10.06 -10.69 23.88
CA MET A 161 -10.56 -9.54 24.66
C MET A 161 -9.84 -9.32 26.00
N GLU A 162 -9.10 -10.30 26.51
CA GLU A 162 -8.47 -10.22 27.84
C GLU A 162 -6.98 -9.90 27.72
N GLY A 163 -6.54 -8.82 28.39
CA GLY A 163 -5.13 -8.41 28.40
C GLY A 163 -4.61 -7.81 27.09
N THR A 164 -5.48 -7.33 26.20
CA THR A 164 -5.10 -6.69 24.94
C THR A 164 -5.35 -5.18 24.93
N TYR A 165 -4.46 -4.46 24.26
CA TYR A 165 -4.52 -3.04 23.93
C TYR A 165 -4.80 -2.91 22.42
N PRO A 166 -6.07 -2.73 22.00
CA PRO A 166 -6.38 -2.57 20.59
C PRO A 166 -5.64 -1.36 20.03
N LEU A 167 -5.15 -1.48 18.80
CA LEU A 167 -4.53 -0.33 18.14
C LEU A 167 -5.57 0.78 17.95
N PRO A 168 -5.32 2.00 18.47
CA PRO A 168 -6.10 3.17 18.10
C PRO A 168 -6.11 3.37 16.58
N GLU A 169 -7.15 4.03 16.09
CA GLU A 169 -7.36 4.25 14.66
C GLU A 169 -6.23 5.05 14.03
N ALA A 170 -5.70 6.04 14.76
CA ALA A 170 -4.53 6.82 14.36
C ALA A 170 -3.27 5.95 14.18
N GLN A 171 -3.20 4.81 14.88
CA GLN A 171 -2.10 3.85 14.76
C GLN A 171 -2.34 2.88 13.61
N ARG A 172 -3.56 2.36 13.45
CA ARG A 172 -3.95 1.51 12.30
C ARG A 172 -3.77 2.23 10.97
N ASP A 173 -3.96 3.54 10.95
CA ASP A 173 -3.78 4.40 9.76
C ASP A 173 -2.38 4.33 9.15
N ARG A 174 -1.35 4.01 9.95
CA ARG A 174 0.04 3.86 9.50
C ARG A 174 0.28 2.58 8.68
N PHE A 175 -0.57 1.56 8.81
CA PHE A 175 -0.52 0.40 7.94
C PHE A 175 -1.15 0.76 6.59
N MET A 176 -0.44 0.47 5.50
CA MET A 176 -0.88 0.79 4.15
C MET A 176 -2.14 0.01 3.76
N ALA A 177 -2.11 -1.29 3.99
CA ALA A 177 -3.21 -2.19 3.70
C ALA A 177 -3.44 -3.16 4.86
N ARG A 178 -4.67 -3.66 4.92
CA ARG A 178 -5.07 -4.75 5.79
C ARG A 178 -5.62 -5.91 4.96
N VAL A 179 -5.20 -7.12 5.30
CA VAL A 179 -5.67 -8.36 4.67
C VAL A 179 -6.07 -9.39 5.72
N SER A 180 -6.98 -10.30 5.35
CA SER A 180 -7.21 -11.56 6.05
C SER A 180 -6.78 -12.68 5.11
N ILE A 181 -6.04 -13.65 5.64
CA ILE A 181 -5.61 -14.83 4.89
C ILE A 181 -6.76 -15.84 4.84
N GLY A 182 -7.50 -15.99 5.94
CA GLY A 182 -8.51 -17.01 6.17
C GLY A 182 -7.89 -18.41 6.27
N TYR A 183 -8.72 -19.40 6.60
CA TYR A 183 -8.28 -20.80 6.59
C TYR A 183 -7.81 -21.24 5.19
N PRO A 184 -6.85 -22.19 5.11
CA PRO A 184 -6.53 -22.86 3.86
C PRO A 184 -7.77 -23.55 3.27
N SER A 185 -7.77 -23.81 1.97
CA SER A 185 -8.78 -24.70 1.38
C SER A 185 -8.59 -26.11 1.94
N ALA A 186 -9.62 -26.95 1.90
CA ALA A 186 -9.50 -28.35 2.34
C ALA A 186 -8.37 -29.08 1.60
N GLU A 187 -8.13 -28.77 0.32
CA GLU A 187 -7.02 -29.32 -0.46
C GLU A 187 -5.65 -28.87 0.06
N ALA A 188 -5.50 -27.57 0.36
CA ALA A 188 -4.27 -27.04 0.94
C ALA A 188 -4.04 -27.57 2.36
N GLU A 189 -5.11 -27.73 3.15
CA GLU A 189 -5.04 -28.31 4.49
C GLU A 189 -4.62 -29.78 4.44
N LEU A 190 -5.13 -30.57 3.48
CA LEU A 190 -4.69 -31.94 3.24
C LEU A 190 -3.20 -32.01 2.84
N GLN A 191 -2.75 -31.14 1.93
CA GLN A 191 -1.33 -31.07 1.55
C GLN A 191 -0.44 -30.68 2.75
N MET A 192 -0.90 -29.78 3.62
CA MET A 192 -0.20 -29.44 4.85
C MET A 192 -0.07 -30.63 5.82
N LEU A 193 -1.00 -31.59 5.80
CA LEU A 193 -0.90 -32.84 6.57
C LEU A 193 0.17 -33.78 6.00
N ASP A 194 0.29 -33.87 4.68
CA ASP A 194 1.33 -34.65 4.01
C ASP A 194 2.73 -34.06 4.26
N VAL A 195 2.83 -32.73 4.34
CA VAL A 195 4.07 -31.98 4.62
C VAL A 195 4.45 -32.02 6.12
N HIS A 196 3.52 -32.26 7.04
CA HIS A 196 3.79 -32.32 8.49
C HIS A 196 4.73 -33.47 8.93
N GLY A 197 5.12 -34.36 8.02
CA GLY A 197 6.17 -35.37 8.21
C GLY A 197 7.44 -35.17 7.37
N GLY A 198 7.51 -34.11 6.55
CA GLY A 198 8.60 -33.84 5.59
C GLY A 198 9.40 -32.56 5.89
N VAL A 199 10.26 -32.16 4.94
CA VAL A 199 11.01 -30.89 4.99
C VAL A 199 10.06 -29.72 4.73
N SER A 200 10.17 -28.63 5.50
CA SER A 200 9.34 -27.45 5.28
C SER A 200 9.61 -26.86 3.88
N PRO A 201 8.59 -26.53 3.07
CA PRO A 201 8.79 -25.86 1.78
C PRO A 201 9.57 -24.54 1.90
N LEU A 202 9.54 -23.92 3.08
CA LEU A 202 10.36 -22.75 3.38
C LEU A 202 11.85 -23.07 3.35
N ASP A 203 12.29 -24.24 3.82
CA ASP A 203 13.70 -24.60 4.01
C ASP A 203 14.42 -24.88 2.69
N ASP A 204 13.69 -25.36 1.68
CA ASP A 204 14.22 -25.55 0.33
C ASP A 204 14.13 -24.27 -0.53
N LEU A 205 13.44 -23.24 -0.04
CA LEU A 205 13.22 -21.99 -0.77
C LEU A 205 14.54 -21.23 -0.98
N GLN A 206 15.00 -21.19 -2.22
CA GLN A 206 16.17 -20.42 -2.63
C GLN A 206 15.78 -18.98 -3.01
N PRO A 207 16.62 -17.97 -2.70
CA PRO A 207 16.38 -16.61 -3.16
C PRO A 207 16.31 -16.53 -4.69
N VAL A 208 15.32 -15.81 -5.20
CA VAL A 208 15.13 -15.56 -6.64
C VAL A 208 15.44 -14.12 -7.04
N ALA A 209 15.58 -13.23 -6.06
CA ALA A 209 16.04 -11.85 -6.17
C ALA A 209 16.79 -11.46 -4.90
N HIS A 210 17.46 -10.31 -4.90
CA HIS A 210 18.09 -9.75 -3.71
C HIS A 210 17.46 -8.43 -3.28
N ALA A 211 17.74 -7.99 -2.05
CA ALA A 211 17.26 -6.72 -1.50
C ALA A 211 17.52 -5.53 -2.44
N HIS A 212 18.70 -5.47 -3.07
CA HIS A 212 19.07 -4.38 -3.98
C HIS A 212 18.24 -4.37 -5.27
N ASP A 213 17.76 -5.53 -5.75
CA ASP A 213 16.84 -5.60 -6.88
C ASP A 213 15.50 -4.99 -6.50
N MET A 214 15.00 -5.31 -5.29
CA MET A 214 13.76 -4.74 -4.77
C MET A 214 13.84 -3.22 -4.62
N VAL A 215 14.99 -2.66 -4.24
CA VAL A 215 15.22 -1.20 -4.21
C VAL A 215 15.10 -0.59 -5.60
N LYS A 216 15.71 -1.21 -6.64
CA LYS A 216 15.54 -0.76 -8.02
C LYS A 216 14.07 -0.82 -8.46
N LEU A 217 13.34 -1.85 -8.05
CA LEU A 217 11.91 -1.99 -8.38
C LEU A 217 11.09 -0.89 -7.71
N ILE A 218 11.37 -0.58 -6.44
CA ILE A 218 10.75 0.52 -5.70
C ILE A 218 10.99 1.85 -6.41
N ASP A 219 12.21 2.12 -6.86
CA ASP A 219 12.54 3.35 -7.57
C ASP A 219 11.81 3.47 -8.91
N ALA A 220 11.69 2.38 -9.66
CA ALA A 220 10.88 2.34 -10.87
C ALA A 220 9.37 2.51 -10.59
N VAL A 221 8.85 1.94 -9.50
CA VAL A 221 7.44 2.14 -9.09
C VAL A 221 7.15 3.60 -8.78
N ARG A 222 8.12 4.34 -8.22
CA ARG A 222 7.97 5.78 -7.94
C ARG A 222 7.76 6.60 -9.23
N THR A 223 8.38 6.19 -10.34
CA THR A 223 8.28 6.90 -11.63
C THR A 223 6.99 6.63 -12.40
N VAL A 224 6.21 5.60 -12.03
CA VAL A 224 4.91 5.29 -12.64
C VAL A 224 4.01 6.53 -12.68
N HIS A 225 3.48 6.82 -13.86
CA HIS A 225 2.64 7.97 -14.11
C HIS A 225 1.25 7.79 -13.48
N VAL A 226 0.71 8.87 -12.93
CA VAL A 226 -0.68 8.91 -12.45
C VAL A 226 -1.30 10.20 -12.97
N ALA A 227 -2.23 10.06 -13.91
CA ALA A 227 -2.95 11.17 -14.50
C ALA A 227 -3.77 11.94 -13.45
N ASP A 228 -3.97 13.24 -13.66
CA ASP A 228 -4.73 14.08 -12.73
C ASP A 228 -6.16 13.59 -12.51
N SER A 229 -6.78 12.97 -13.52
CA SER A 229 -8.10 12.35 -13.40
C SER A 229 -8.10 11.21 -12.36
N VAL A 230 -7.07 10.36 -12.35
CA VAL A 230 -6.91 9.26 -11.38
C VAL A 230 -6.60 9.82 -9.99
N ARG A 231 -5.78 10.88 -9.89
CA ARG A 231 -5.52 11.57 -8.61
C ARG A 231 -6.80 12.15 -8.00
N ARG A 232 -7.60 12.85 -8.81
CA ARG A 232 -8.89 13.41 -8.38
C ARG A 232 -9.85 12.31 -7.97
N TYR A 233 -9.92 11.21 -8.72
CA TYR A 233 -10.74 10.06 -8.38
C TYR A 233 -10.37 9.46 -7.00
N ALA A 234 -9.08 9.29 -6.71
CA ALA A 234 -8.62 8.83 -5.39
C ALA A 234 -9.00 9.80 -4.26
N VAL A 235 -8.90 11.11 -4.49
CA VAL A 235 -9.34 12.13 -3.53
C VAL A 235 -10.85 12.08 -3.31
N GLU A 236 -11.63 11.92 -4.38
CA GLU A 236 -13.09 11.82 -4.33
C GLU A 236 -13.55 10.61 -3.52
N LEU A 237 -12.97 9.43 -3.76
CA LEU A 237 -13.24 8.22 -2.98
C LEU A 237 -12.96 8.42 -1.49
N VAL A 238 -11.79 8.98 -1.14
CA VAL A 238 -11.44 9.22 0.26
C VAL A 238 -12.34 10.29 0.87
N SER A 239 -12.68 11.35 0.15
CA SER A 239 -13.62 12.38 0.60
C SER A 239 -15.02 11.82 0.85
N ALA A 240 -15.49 10.92 -0.02
CA ALA A 240 -16.77 10.23 0.15
C ALA A 240 -16.82 9.44 1.46
N THR A 241 -15.71 8.84 1.91
CA THR A 241 -15.67 8.16 3.23
C THR A 241 -15.89 9.13 4.40
N ARG A 242 -15.46 10.40 4.28
CA ARG A 242 -15.61 11.39 5.37
C ARG A 242 -17.02 11.97 5.44
N ASN A 243 -17.76 11.91 4.35
CA ASN A 243 -19.13 12.42 4.25
C ASN A 243 -20.19 11.31 4.28
N HIS A 244 -19.79 10.05 4.47
CA HIS A 244 -20.71 8.93 4.45
C HIS A 244 -21.50 8.85 5.78
N PRO A 245 -22.85 8.80 5.77
CA PRO A 245 -23.68 8.86 6.99
C PRO A 245 -23.43 7.73 8.00
N ASP A 246 -23.09 6.55 7.51
CA ASP A 246 -22.79 5.39 8.37
C ASP A 246 -21.36 5.37 8.94
N LEU A 247 -20.54 6.39 8.68
CA LEU A 247 -19.18 6.50 9.22
C LEU A 247 -19.09 7.64 10.22
N ARG A 248 -18.65 7.33 11.44
CA ARG A 248 -18.27 8.32 12.46
C ARG A 248 -16.87 8.88 12.18
N LEU A 249 -15.99 8.09 11.57
CA LEU A 249 -14.66 8.50 11.13
C LEU A 249 -14.39 7.97 9.72
N GLY A 250 -14.13 8.88 8.79
CA GLY A 250 -13.67 8.56 7.44
C GLY A 250 -12.15 8.44 7.34
N ALA A 251 -11.66 8.09 6.15
CA ALA A 251 -10.23 7.91 5.91
C ALA A 251 -9.45 9.24 5.90
N SER A 252 -8.24 9.19 6.46
CA SER A 252 -7.31 10.31 6.56
C SER A 252 -6.71 10.70 5.19
N PRO A 253 -6.06 11.87 5.06
CA PRO A 253 -5.26 12.19 3.86
C PRO A 253 -4.12 11.19 3.59
N ARG A 254 -3.56 10.54 4.62
CA ARG A 254 -2.56 9.48 4.47
C ARG A 254 -3.12 8.32 3.64
N ALA A 255 -4.40 8.00 3.80
CA ALA A 255 -5.07 6.96 3.02
C ALA A 255 -5.03 7.24 1.51
N THR A 256 -5.16 8.51 1.09
CA THR A 256 -5.04 8.90 -0.33
C THR A 256 -3.63 8.64 -0.85
N LEU A 257 -2.60 8.99 -0.06
CA LEU A 257 -1.19 8.75 -0.43
C LEU A 257 -0.90 7.25 -0.53
N HIS A 258 -1.37 6.46 0.43
CA HIS A 258 -1.25 5.00 0.42
C HIS A 258 -1.94 4.38 -0.78
N LEU A 259 -3.15 4.82 -1.11
CA LEU A 259 -3.91 4.31 -2.25
C LEU A 259 -3.22 4.61 -3.58
N LEU A 260 -2.67 5.82 -3.76
CA LEU A 260 -1.91 6.18 -4.96
C LEU A 260 -0.60 5.41 -5.08
N ARG A 261 0.17 5.26 -3.99
CA ARG A 261 1.42 4.48 -3.99
C ARG A 261 1.17 3.01 -4.31
N ALA A 262 0.15 2.42 -3.68
CA ALA A 262 -0.23 1.04 -3.93
C ALA A 262 -0.74 0.84 -5.37
N ALA A 263 -1.51 1.78 -5.92
CA ALA A 263 -1.95 1.72 -7.32
C ALA A 263 -0.80 1.82 -8.32
N LYS A 264 0.21 2.67 -8.06
CA LYS A 264 1.45 2.68 -8.86
C LYS A 264 2.16 1.33 -8.84
N ALA A 265 2.31 0.73 -7.67
CA ALA A 265 2.91 -0.59 -7.53
C ALA A 265 2.10 -1.67 -8.28
N SER A 266 0.77 -1.65 -8.15
CA SER A 266 -0.14 -2.56 -8.88
C SER A 266 -0.01 -2.42 -10.40
N ALA A 267 0.08 -1.18 -10.90
CA ALA A 267 0.27 -0.91 -12.31
C ALA A 267 1.63 -1.44 -12.81
N ALA A 268 2.71 -1.18 -12.08
CA ALA A 268 4.04 -1.68 -12.42
C ALA A 268 4.11 -3.21 -12.42
N LEU A 269 3.50 -3.86 -11.42
CA LEU A 269 3.37 -5.33 -11.36
C LEU A 269 2.57 -5.88 -12.54
N SER A 270 1.66 -5.10 -13.09
CA SER A 270 0.91 -5.42 -14.32
C SER A 270 1.67 -5.06 -15.61
N GLY A 271 2.92 -4.62 -15.52
CA GLY A 271 3.73 -4.19 -16.67
C GLY A 271 3.33 -2.87 -17.30
N ARG A 272 2.63 -2.00 -16.55
CA ARG A 272 2.22 -0.67 -17.00
C ARG A 272 3.05 0.41 -16.31
N ASP A 273 3.48 1.40 -17.09
CA ASP A 273 4.14 2.62 -16.63
C ASP A 273 3.15 3.73 -16.23
N TYR A 274 1.84 3.43 -16.23
CA TYR A 274 0.78 4.33 -15.77
C TYR A 274 -0.29 3.58 -14.95
N ALA A 275 -0.80 4.24 -13.91
CA ALA A 275 -1.92 3.75 -13.11
C ALA A 275 -3.27 4.09 -13.75
N LEU A 276 -4.22 3.15 -13.65
CA LEU A 276 -5.61 3.29 -14.07
C LEU A 276 -6.53 3.45 -12.86
N PRO A 277 -7.77 3.95 -13.04
CA PRO A 277 -8.78 3.93 -11.98
C PRO A 277 -9.03 2.52 -11.43
N ASP A 278 -8.93 1.48 -12.25
CA ASP A 278 -9.12 0.09 -11.82
C ASP A 278 -8.08 -0.35 -10.77
N ASP A 279 -6.85 0.16 -10.85
CA ASP A 279 -5.82 -0.10 -9.83
C ASP A 279 -6.22 0.48 -8.47
N ILE A 280 -6.86 1.65 -8.47
CA ILE A 280 -7.39 2.29 -7.26
C ILE A 280 -8.54 1.46 -6.70
N GLN A 281 -9.48 1.03 -7.55
CA GLN A 281 -10.64 0.27 -7.12
C GLN A 281 -10.27 -1.08 -6.53
N ALA A 282 -9.34 -1.81 -7.19
CA ALA A 282 -8.89 -3.11 -6.74
C ALA A 282 -8.23 -3.09 -5.34
N LEU A 283 -7.65 -1.95 -4.96
CA LEU A 283 -6.96 -1.78 -3.67
C LEU A 283 -7.78 -1.03 -2.62
N ALA A 284 -8.89 -0.38 -3.01
CA ALA A 284 -9.64 0.51 -2.15
C ALA A 284 -10.14 -0.16 -0.86
N VAL A 285 -10.64 -1.41 -0.92
CA VAL A 285 -11.09 -2.11 0.30
C VAL A 285 -9.91 -2.42 1.22
N ALA A 286 -8.85 -3.02 0.70
CA ALA A 286 -7.67 -3.41 1.47
C ALA A 286 -6.96 -2.20 2.08
N VAL A 287 -6.98 -1.06 1.39
CA VAL A 287 -6.33 0.17 1.84
C VAL A 287 -7.26 0.97 2.76
N LEU A 288 -8.55 1.16 2.44
CA LEU A 288 -9.39 2.12 3.16
C LEU A 288 -10.11 1.51 4.38
N ALA A 289 -10.59 0.27 4.30
CA ALA A 289 -11.58 -0.25 5.24
C ALA A 289 -11.13 -0.23 6.70
N HIS A 290 -9.87 -0.57 6.99
CA HIS A 290 -9.34 -0.61 8.37
C HIS A 290 -9.15 0.76 9.01
N ARG A 291 -9.33 1.85 8.26
CA ARG A 291 -9.25 3.24 8.74
C ARG A 291 -10.60 3.83 9.09
N LEU A 292 -11.69 3.15 8.74
CA LEU A 292 -13.04 3.66 8.88
C LEU A 292 -13.66 3.18 10.19
N LEU A 293 -14.37 4.09 10.87
CA LEU A 293 -15.20 3.72 12.01
C LEU A 293 -16.67 3.85 11.65
N PRO A 294 -17.40 2.73 11.56
CA PRO A 294 -18.85 2.76 11.44
C PRO A 294 -19.51 3.44 12.65
N THR A 295 -20.66 4.08 12.42
CA THR A 295 -21.51 4.60 13.51
C THR A 295 -22.12 3.44 14.31
N ALA A 296 -22.57 3.71 15.53
CA ALA A 296 -23.28 2.70 16.34
C ALA A 296 -24.52 2.14 15.62
N GLN A 297 -25.24 2.98 14.87
CA GLN A 297 -26.39 2.54 14.08
C GLN A 297 -25.99 1.61 12.93
N ALA A 298 -24.90 1.93 12.22
CA ALA A 298 -24.35 1.08 11.18
C ALA A 298 -23.91 -0.29 11.74
N GLN A 299 -23.29 -0.30 12.93
CA GLN A 299 -22.91 -1.53 13.62
C GLN A 299 -24.13 -2.39 14.01
N LEU A 300 -25.20 -1.78 14.55
CA LEU A 300 -26.46 -2.46 14.84
C LEU A 300 -27.08 -3.10 13.59
N ASN A 301 -26.98 -2.40 12.46
CA ASN A 301 -27.42 -2.88 11.15
C ASN A 301 -26.42 -3.87 10.49
N ARG A 302 -25.37 -4.28 11.22
CA ARG A 302 -24.30 -5.19 10.75
C ARG A 302 -23.61 -4.71 9.47
N ARG A 303 -23.55 -3.40 9.27
CA ARG A 303 -22.86 -2.79 8.13
C ARG A 303 -21.37 -2.70 8.42
N THR A 304 -20.54 -3.35 7.60
CA THR A 304 -19.08 -3.36 7.77
C THR A 304 -18.41 -2.22 7.00
N ALA A 305 -17.19 -1.85 7.40
CA ALA A 305 -16.41 -0.82 6.71
C ALA A 305 -16.14 -1.19 5.24
N GLU A 306 -15.90 -2.47 4.95
CA GLU A 306 -15.68 -3.01 3.61
C GLU A 306 -16.92 -2.83 2.73
N GLN A 307 -18.12 -3.06 3.28
CA GLN A 307 -19.38 -2.82 2.58
C GLN A 307 -19.56 -1.34 2.27
N VAL A 308 -19.21 -0.45 3.21
CA VAL A 308 -19.25 1.01 2.98
C VAL A 308 -18.31 1.42 1.85
N VAL A 309 -17.08 0.92 1.84
CA VAL A 309 -16.10 1.21 0.77
C VAL A 309 -16.62 0.71 -0.57
N THR A 310 -17.18 -0.50 -0.62
CA THR A 310 -17.75 -1.08 -1.84
C THR A 310 -18.90 -0.24 -2.38
N GLU A 311 -19.78 0.25 -1.51
CA GLU A 311 -20.86 1.16 -1.90
C GLU A 311 -20.33 2.49 -2.45
N ILE A 312 -19.31 3.07 -1.81
CA ILE A 312 -18.66 4.30 -2.28
C ILE A 312 -18.07 4.09 -3.67
N LEU A 313 -17.38 2.97 -3.92
CA LEU A 313 -16.81 2.63 -5.22
C LEU A 313 -17.89 2.56 -6.31
N GLN A 314 -19.03 1.94 -6.02
CA GLN A 314 -20.14 1.80 -6.97
C GLN A 314 -20.82 3.13 -7.30
N ARG A 315 -20.82 4.09 -6.36
CA ARG A 315 -21.48 5.40 -6.54
C ARG A 315 -20.56 6.47 -7.12
N THR A 316 -19.25 6.34 -6.94
CA THR A 316 -18.30 7.36 -7.37
C THR A 316 -18.00 7.20 -8.86
N PRO A 317 -18.31 8.18 -9.71
CA PRO A 317 -18.10 8.08 -11.15
C PRO A 317 -16.63 7.81 -11.49
N VAL A 318 -16.38 6.79 -12.30
CA VAL A 318 -15.04 6.53 -12.83
C VAL A 318 -14.72 7.59 -13.87
N PRO A 319 -13.55 8.24 -13.83
CA PRO A 319 -13.19 9.23 -14.83
C PRO A 319 -13.07 8.56 -16.21
N SER A 320 -14.01 8.87 -17.10
CA SER A 320 -13.92 8.51 -18.51
C SER A 320 -12.74 9.27 -19.12
N GLY A 321 -11.86 8.58 -19.85
CA GLY A 321 -10.76 9.22 -20.57
C GLY A 321 -11.30 10.20 -21.61
N ALA A 322 -11.46 11.47 -21.24
CA ALA A 322 -11.64 12.53 -22.22
C ALA A 322 -10.31 12.67 -22.95
N ALA A 323 -10.31 12.33 -24.24
CA ALA A 323 -9.28 12.79 -25.18
C ALA A 323 -9.06 14.30 -24.95
N PRO A 324 -7.82 14.82 -25.08
CA PRO A 324 -7.57 16.24 -24.96
C PRO A 324 -8.53 16.96 -25.92
N GLY A 325 -9.39 17.79 -25.35
CA GLY A 325 -10.54 18.35 -26.05
C GLY A 325 -10.11 19.00 -27.36
N ASN A 326 -10.81 18.66 -28.45
CA ASN A 326 -10.88 19.54 -29.60
C ASN A 326 -11.38 20.89 -29.09
N GLY A 327 -10.46 21.86 -28.99
CA GLY A 327 -10.81 23.26 -28.80
C GLY A 327 -11.77 23.70 -29.90
N PRO A 328 -12.62 24.70 -29.65
CA PRO A 328 -13.55 25.18 -30.65
C PRO A 328 -12.73 25.67 -31.86
N ALA A 329 -13.09 25.17 -33.04
CA ALA A 329 -12.49 25.56 -34.31
C ALA A 329 -12.67 27.07 -34.53
N ALA A 330 -11.66 27.86 -34.17
CA ALA A 330 -11.56 29.27 -34.54
C ALA A 330 -10.91 29.36 -35.93
N GLY A 331 -11.73 29.19 -36.96
CA GLY A 331 -11.36 29.35 -38.36
C GLY A 331 -12.26 30.38 -39.05
N ARG A 332 -12.12 31.66 -38.70
CA ARG A 332 -12.55 32.77 -39.58
C ARG A 332 -11.35 33.67 -39.82
N GLN A 333 -10.82 33.59 -41.04
CA GLN A 333 -9.80 34.48 -41.58
C GLN A 333 -10.31 35.93 -41.54
N ALA A 334 -9.48 36.83 -40.99
CA ALA A 334 -9.66 38.27 -41.13
C ALA A 334 -9.05 38.75 -42.46
N PRO A 335 -9.66 39.69 -43.20
CA PRO A 335 -9.06 40.27 -44.41
C PRO A 335 -8.11 41.42 -44.04
N PRO A 336 -7.16 41.81 -44.93
CA PRO A 336 -6.16 42.83 -44.65
C PRO A 336 -6.74 44.26 -44.78
N PRO A 337 -6.17 45.27 -44.10
CA PRO A 337 -6.69 46.63 -44.14
C PRO A 337 -6.06 47.45 -45.27
N GLY A 338 -6.88 48.17 -46.04
CA GLY A 338 -6.43 49.31 -46.85
C GLY A 338 -7.16 49.54 -48.17
N ALA A 339 -8.28 50.30 -48.14
CA ALA A 339 -8.75 51.18 -49.23
C ALA A 339 -9.98 52.02 -48.75
N PRO A 340 -10.19 53.24 -49.26
CA PRO A 340 -11.00 54.30 -48.62
C PRO A 340 -12.52 54.16 -48.88
N PRO A 341 -13.37 54.94 -48.17
CA PRO A 341 -14.81 54.73 -48.20
C PRO A 341 -15.45 55.33 -49.46
N VAL A 342 -16.34 54.57 -50.11
CA VAL A 342 -17.25 55.09 -51.14
C VAL A 342 -18.61 55.35 -50.50
N TYR A 343 -19.06 56.60 -50.57
CA TYR A 343 -20.36 57.05 -50.08
C TYR A 343 -21.49 56.65 -51.04
N ASN A 344 -22.61 56.20 -50.43
CA ASN A 344 -24.01 56.32 -50.81
C ASN A 344 -24.48 56.08 -52.26
N HIS A 345 -25.46 55.18 -52.41
CA HIS A 345 -26.85 55.58 -52.69
C HIS A 345 -27.74 54.33 -52.75
N GLN A 346 -28.82 54.28 -51.95
CA GLN A 346 -30.10 53.77 -52.42
C GLN A 346 -31.25 54.13 -51.46
N GLN A 347 -32.23 54.83 -52.03
CA GLN A 347 -33.52 55.18 -51.46
C GLN A 347 -34.43 53.94 -51.35
N PRO A 348 -35.38 53.88 -50.40
CA PRO A 348 -36.50 52.96 -50.51
C PRO A 348 -37.76 53.65 -51.05
N GLY A 349 -38.23 53.13 -52.19
CA GLY A 349 -39.61 52.66 -52.40
C GLY A 349 -40.78 53.64 -52.27
N THR A 350 -41.41 53.97 -53.40
CA THR A 350 -42.80 54.44 -53.47
C THR A 350 -43.67 53.44 -54.23
N ARG A 351 -44.79 53.08 -53.58
CA ARG A 351 -46.05 52.38 -53.95
C ARG A 351 -46.44 52.06 -55.42
N ARG A 352 -47.35 51.05 -55.46
CA ARG A 352 -48.46 50.68 -56.40
C ARG A 352 -48.14 49.41 -57.21
N LEU A 353 -49.00 48.40 -57.33
CA LEU A 353 -50.46 48.25 -57.18
C LEU A 353 -50.84 47.08 -56.26
#